data_AF-A0A345PPF5-F1
#
_entry.id   AF-A0A345PPF5-F1
#
_cell.length_a   1.000
_cell.length_b   1.000
_cell.length_c   1.000
_cell.angle_alpha   90.00
_cell.angle_beta   90.00
_cell.angle_gamma   90.00
#
_symmetry.space_group_name_H-M   'P 1'
#
loop_
_entity.id
_entity.type
_entity.pdbx_description
1 polymer ?
#
loop_
_entity_poly.entity_id
_entity_poly.type
_entity_poly.pdbx_seq_one_letter_code
_entity_poly.pdbx_strand_id
1 'polypeptide(L)'
;MLLFCPRVDGFICFLSKQKMWWKLLVVMSLYPIELFYASIQDEQYFQIGSFKKPIGIDGGLIASFLYPLSHAELVRLPALFVEIDHVKVPYCIKYITVTGAKTIIQLDLIQSKTEAYALRNLPLFLPIVLKPKWIKATLPYSLVDGLVEEVVLGQLGTIQAVYCLRDQYMMAVNHHEKELLIPYCKPFLVDVNAVQKKVIVQLPEGYLEAML
;
A
#
# COMPACT_ATOMS: atom_id res chain seq x y z
N MET A 1 56.49 0.61 -48.26
CA MET A 1 57.15 -0.64 -47.82
C MET A 1 56.18 -1.32 -46.86
N LEU A 2 55.48 -2.36 -47.35
CA LEU A 2 55.01 -3.56 -46.64
C LEU A 2 55.34 -3.58 -45.12
N LEU A 3 54.44 -3.79 -44.15
CA LEU A 3 53.38 -4.79 -44.00
C LEU A 3 52.65 -4.62 -42.64
N PHE A 4 51.47 -5.26 -42.54
CA PHE A 4 50.75 -5.75 -41.35
C PHE A 4 49.84 -4.82 -40.52
N CYS A 5 48.56 -4.83 -40.89
CA CYS A 5 47.40 -4.97 -39.98
C CYS A 5 47.06 -6.50 -39.96
N PRO A 6 46.53 -7.17 -38.90
CA PRO A 6 45.26 -6.79 -38.26
C PRO A 6 45.05 -7.12 -36.75
N ARG A 7 44.34 -6.23 -36.06
CA ARG A 7 43.42 -6.42 -34.89
C ARG A 7 43.43 -5.12 -34.07
N VAL A 8 42.37 -4.35 -33.89
CA VAL A 8 40.92 -4.53 -34.02
C VAL A 8 40.35 -3.14 -34.31
N ASP A 9 39.87 -2.89 -35.52
CA ASP A 9 39.02 -1.71 -35.79
C ASP A 9 37.56 -2.10 -35.55
N GLY A 10 36.92 -1.33 -34.69
CA GLY A 10 35.51 -1.53 -34.35
C GLY A 10 34.94 -0.45 -33.45
N PHE A 11 35.48 0.78 -33.50
CA PHE A 11 34.69 1.95 -33.15
C PHE A 11 33.60 2.08 -34.22
N ILE A 12 32.43 1.50 -33.94
CA ILE A 12 31.09 1.96 -34.32
C ILE A 12 30.10 0.90 -33.79
N CYS A 13 29.09 1.38 -33.06
CA CYS A 13 27.91 0.64 -32.60
C CYS A 13 28.02 -0.15 -31.28
N PHE A 14 28.36 0.53 -30.18
CA PHE A 14 28.11 0.00 -28.82
C PHE A 14 27.34 0.99 -27.93
N LEU A 15 26.41 1.77 -28.52
CA LEU A 15 25.51 2.66 -27.77
C LEU A 15 24.02 2.29 -27.90
N SER A 16 23.67 1.15 -28.50
CA SER A 16 22.29 0.66 -28.53
C SER A 16 21.98 -0.53 -27.61
N LYS A 17 22.99 -1.30 -27.16
CA LYS A 17 22.75 -2.49 -26.31
C LYS A 17 22.65 -2.19 -24.81
N GLN A 18 23.32 -1.17 -24.28
CA GLN A 18 23.16 -0.79 -22.86
C GLN A 18 21.80 -0.13 -22.57
N LYS A 19 21.25 0.66 -23.50
CA LYS A 19 19.88 1.21 -23.39
C LYS A 19 18.80 0.13 -23.43
N MET A 20 19.09 -1.03 -24.02
CA MET A 20 18.13 -2.13 -24.16
C MET A 20 18.08 -3.01 -22.91
N TRP A 21 19.21 -3.20 -22.21
CA TRP A 21 19.27 -3.96 -20.96
C TRP A 21 18.67 -3.17 -19.78
N TRP A 22 18.80 -1.85 -19.76
CA TRP A 22 18.08 -1.00 -18.79
C TRP A 22 16.58 -0.98 -19.05
N LYS A 23 16.14 -0.96 -20.32
CA LYS A 23 14.72 -1.10 -20.67
C LYS A 23 14.12 -2.45 -20.27
N LEU A 24 14.92 -3.51 -20.19
CA LEU A 24 14.48 -4.85 -19.78
C LEU A 24 14.43 -5.04 -18.25
N LEU A 25 15.33 -4.39 -17.50
CA LEU A 25 15.30 -4.43 -16.02
C LEU A 25 14.16 -3.60 -15.41
N VAL A 26 13.65 -2.59 -16.13
CA VAL A 26 12.44 -1.84 -15.74
C VAL A 26 11.16 -2.70 -15.79
N VAL A 27 11.20 -3.89 -16.38
CA VAL A 27 10.00 -4.71 -16.68
C VAL A 27 9.62 -5.68 -15.54
N MET A 28 10.27 -5.65 -14.38
CA MET A 28 9.94 -6.60 -13.28
C MET A 28 9.65 -5.97 -11.91
N SER A 29 9.32 -4.68 -11.87
CA SER A 29 8.57 -4.10 -10.76
C SER A 29 7.10 -3.98 -11.17
N LEU A 30 6.17 -4.49 -10.36
CA LEU A 30 4.73 -4.23 -10.56
C LEU A 30 4.34 -2.79 -10.19
N TYR A 31 5.25 -2.03 -9.58
CA TYR A 31 5.03 -0.65 -9.16
C TYR A 31 6.04 0.28 -9.86
N PRO A 32 5.60 1.12 -10.81
CA PRO A 32 6.46 2.14 -11.39
C PRO A 32 7.00 3.07 -10.30
N ILE A 33 8.29 3.43 -10.37
CA ILE A 33 8.92 4.37 -9.44
C ILE A 33 8.25 5.76 -9.50
N GLU A 34 7.63 6.05 -10.64
CA GLU A 34 6.77 7.19 -10.93
C GLU A 34 5.65 7.36 -9.88
N LEU A 35 5.14 6.26 -9.31
CA LEU A 35 4.13 6.31 -8.24
C LEU A 35 4.69 6.94 -6.95
N PHE A 36 5.97 6.72 -6.66
CA PHE A 36 6.62 7.31 -5.48
C PHE A 36 6.89 8.79 -5.71
N TYR A 37 7.30 9.19 -6.92
CA TYR A 37 7.46 10.61 -7.25
C TYR A 37 6.15 11.39 -7.17
N ALA A 38 5.05 10.84 -7.69
CA ALA A 38 3.73 11.47 -7.60
C ALA A 38 3.30 11.68 -6.13
N SER A 39 3.51 10.68 -5.26
CA SER A 39 3.19 10.83 -3.83
C SER A 39 4.01 11.89 -3.11
N ILE A 40 5.24 12.17 -3.56
CA ILE A 40 6.03 13.28 -3.01
C ILE A 40 5.39 14.62 -3.37
N GLN A 41 4.83 14.76 -4.58
CA GLN A 41 4.18 15.98 -5.03
C GLN A 41 2.81 16.20 -4.38
N ASP A 42 2.01 15.14 -4.29
CA ASP A 42 0.64 15.22 -3.78
C ASP A 42 0.57 15.09 -2.25
N GLU A 43 1.68 14.71 -1.62
CA GLU A 43 1.80 14.42 -0.18
C GLU A 43 0.83 13.34 0.34
N GLN A 44 0.44 12.39 -0.53
CA GLN A 44 -0.53 11.34 -0.19
C GLN A 44 0.14 10.01 0.11
N TYR A 45 0.12 9.63 1.39
CA TYR A 45 0.74 8.42 1.91
C TYR A 45 -0.21 7.66 2.84
N PHE A 46 0.08 6.39 3.07
CA PHE A 46 -0.49 5.65 4.19
C PHE A 46 0.61 4.91 4.95
N GLN A 47 0.50 4.90 6.28
CA GLN A 47 1.45 4.20 7.12
C GLN A 47 1.23 2.70 6.96
N ILE A 48 2.31 1.95 6.75
CA ILE A 48 2.28 0.49 6.63
C ILE A 48 2.87 -0.21 7.84
N GLY A 49 3.67 0.48 8.65
CA GLY A 49 4.43 -0.17 9.71
C GLY A 49 5.49 0.71 10.35
N SER A 50 6.49 0.05 10.93
CA SER A 50 7.72 0.68 11.42
C SER A 50 8.90 -0.26 11.23
N PHE A 51 10.11 0.29 11.15
CA PHE A 51 11.30 -0.50 11.40
C PHE A 51 11.39 -0.89 12.87
N LYS A 52 12.06 -2.01 13.14
CA LYS A 52 12.43 -2.50 14.47
C LYS A 52 13.96 -2.54 14.55
N LYS A 53 14.53 -3.56 15.19
CA LYS A 53 15.99 -3.67 15.33
C LYS A 53 16.69 -3.99 14.01
N PRO A 54 17.92 -3.46 13.79
CA PRO A 54 18.82 -3.97 12.76
C PRO A 54 19.13 -5.45 12.95
N ILE A 55 19.43 -6.14 11.86
CA ILE A 55 19.85 -7.54 11.82
C ILE A 55 21.10 -7.69 10.95
N GLY A 56 22.00 -8.59 11.35
CA GLY A 56 23.27 -8.79 10.66
C GLY A 56 24.23 -7.60 10.78
N ILE A 57 25.20 -7.55 9.86
CA ILE A 57 26.20 -6.48 9.75
C ILE A 57 25.97 -5.58 8.54
N ASP A 58 25.29 -6.10 7.51
CA ASP A 58 25.14 -5.46 6.19
C ASP A 58 24.03 -4.40 6.13
N GLY A 59 23.47 -3.96 7.27
CA GLY A 59 22.44 -2.91 7.29
C GLY A 59 20.99 -3.37 7.13
N GLY A 60 20.71 -4.68 7.22
CA GLY A 60 19.34 -5.19 7.17
C GLY A 60 18.49 -4.74 8.36
N LEU A 61 17.21 -4.46 8.12
CA LEU A 61 16.26 -4.02 9.15
C LEU A 61 15.05 -4.93 9.22
N ILE A 62 14.66 -5.31 10.44
CA ILE A 62 13.38 -5.99 10.66
C ILE A 62 12.26 -4.97 10.53
N ALA A 63 11.26 -5.26 9.71
CA ALA A 63 10.04 -4.46 9.59
C ALA A 63 8.87 -5.18 10.30
N SER A 64 7.96 -4.37 10.86
CA SER A 64 6.70 -4.82 11.41
C SER A 64 5.59 -4.01 10.78
N PHE A 65 4.54 -4.68 10.31
CA PHE A 65 3.45 -4.06 9.57
C PHE A 65 2.17 -3.96 10.40
N LEU A 66 1.41 -2.88 10.18
CA LEU A 66 0.11 -2.64 10.81
C LEU A 66 -1.00 -3.51 10.21
N TYR A 67 -0.79 -4.00 8.99
CA TYR A 67 -1.77 -4.77 8.23
C TYR A 67 -1.09 -5.98 7.57
N PRO A 68 -1.84 -7.06 7.27
CA PRO A 68 -1.29 -8.20 6.56
C PRO A 68 -0.90 -7.80 5.13
N LEU A 69 0.41 -7.84 4.82
CA LEU A 69 0.94 -7.64 3.47
C LEU A 69 1.43 -8.97 2.92
N SER A 70 1.05 -9.32 1.69
CA SER A 70 1.48 -10.58 1.09
C SER A 70 2.97 -10.53 0.70
N HIS A 71 3.62 -11.70 0.71
CA HIS A 71 5.00 -11.81 0.25
C HIS A 71 5.17 -11.26 -1.18
N ALA A 72 4.21 -11.58 -2.08
CA ALA A 72 4.23 -11.15 -3.47
C ALA A 72 4.11 -9.63 -3.63
N GLU A 73 3.41 -8.93 -2.75
CA GLU A 73 3.36 -7.46 -2.75
C GLU A 73 4.67 -6.87 -2.26
N LEU A 74 5.21 -7.39 -1.15
CA LEU A 74 6.42 -6.88 -0.52
C LEU A 74 7.65 -6.99 -1.43
N VAL A 75 7.94 -8.17 -1.97
CA VAL A 75 9.15 -8.38 -2.78
C VAL A 75 9.20 -7.58 -4.08
N ARG A 76 8.09 -6.95 -4.46
CA ARG A 76 7.95 -6.13 -5.66
C ARG A 76 8.00 -4.63 -5.38
N LEU A 77 8.14 -4.22 -4.12
CA LEU A 77 8.27 -2.82 -3.77
C LEU A 77 9.66 -2.30 -4.20
N PRO A 78 9.74 -1.29 -5.07
CA PRO A 78 11.03 -0.70 -5.47
C PRO A 78 11.58 0.24 -4.39
N ALA A 79 10.70 0.81 -3.57
CA ALA A 79 11.02 1.78 -2.54
C ALA A 79 9.97 1.76 -1.43
N LEU A 80 10.27 2.44 -0.33
CA LEU A 80 9.33 2.83 0.70
C LEU A 80 9.70 4.20 1.24
N PHE A 81 8.82 4.82 2.01
CA PHE A 81 9.13 6.06 2.73
C PHE A 81 9.37 5.77 4.20
N VAL A 82 10.35 6.44 4.78
CA VAL A 82 10.63 6.44 6.22
C VAL A 82 10.35 7.85 6.74
N GLU A 83 9.59 7.96 7.82
CA GLU A 83 9.36 9.28 8.43
C GLU A 83 10.53 9.66 9.36
N ILE A 84 11.19 10.76 9.03
CA ILE A 84 12.28 11.38 9.79
C ILE A 84 11.86 12.83 10.03
N ASP A 85 11.74 13.24 11.28
CA ASP A 85 11.34 14.60 11.66
C ASP A 85 10.08 15.08 10.92
N HIS A 86 9.06 14.21 10.86
CA HIS A 86 7.77 14.40 10.16
C HIS A 86 7.84 14.46 8.62
N VAL A 87 9.03 14.37 8.03
CA VAL A 87 9.26 14.30 6.58
C VAL A 87 9.29 12.84 6.13
N LYS A 88 8.56 12.51 5.06
CA LYS A 88 8.53 11.15 4.48
C LYS A 88 9.66 11.01 3.45
N VAL A 89 10.81 10.50 3.89
CA VAL A 89 12.01 10.37 3.08
C VAL A 89 11.97 9.06 2.29
N PRO A 90 12.11 9.07 0.95
CA PRO A 90 12.12 7.85 0.14
C PRO A 90 13.44 7.09 0.28
N TYR A 91 13.34 5.76 0.42
CA TYR A 91 14.45 4.83 0.39
C TYR A 91 14.21 3.73 -0.64
N CYS A 92 15.16 3.54 -1.56
CA CYS A 92 15.16 2.43 -2.49
C CYS A 92 15.44 1.12 -1.77
N ILE A 93 14.69 0.08 -2.13
CA ILE A 93 14.79 -1.25 -1.56
C ILE A 93 15.69 -2.09 -2.45
N LYS A 94 16.75 -2.64 -1.86
CA LYS A 94 17.66 -3.57 -2.54
C LYS A 94 17.02 -4.95 -2.69
N TYR A 95 16.48 -5.47 -1.59
CA TYR A 95 15.66 -6.69 -1.56
C TYR A 95 14.87 -6.79 -0.26
N ILE A 96 13.82 -7.62 -0.29
CA ILE A 96 13.05 -8.00 0.90
C ILE A 96 13.11 -9.51 1.07
N THR A 97 13.38 -9.95 2.29
CA THR A 97 13.33 -11.36 2.68
C THR A 97 12.18 -11.56 3.68
N VAL A 98 11.29 -12.51 3.40
CA VAL A 98 10.18 -12.86 4.30
C VAL A 98 10.41 -14.29 4.79
N THR A 99 10.45 -14.49 6.10
CA THR A 99 10.66 -15.81 6.73
C THR A 99 9.68 -15.97 7.90
N GLY A 100 8.62 -16.74 7.68
CA GLY A 100 7.52 -16.84 8.64
C GLY A 100 6.89 -15.47 8.91
N ALA A 101 6.80 -15.09 10.18
CA ALA A 101 6.28 -13.78 10.60
C ALA A 101 7.32 -12.64 10.55
N LYS A 102 8.55 -12.90 10.11
CA LYS A 102 9.63 -11.89 10.06
C LYS A 102 9.84 -11.40 8.64
N THR A 103 9.84 -10.08 8.47
CA THR A 103 10.22 -9.42 7.23
C THR A 103 11.49 -8.61 7.47
N ILE A 104 12.51 -8.85 6.63
CA ILE A 104 13.77 -8.13 6.64
C ILE A 104 13.84 -7.32 5.34
N ILE A 105 14.11 -6.02 5.47
CA ILE A 105 14.25 -5.10 4.35
C ILE A 105 15.70 -4.64 4.30
N GLN A 106 16.32 -4.77 3.13
CA GLN A 106 17.63 -4.22 2.83
C GLN A 106 17.44 -2.98 1.94
N LEU A 107 18.00 -1.84 2.35
CA LEU A 107 17.95 -0.61 1.57
C LEU A 107 19.25 -0.45 0.78
N ASP A 108 19.21 0.17 -0.41
CA ASP A 108 20.37 0.27 -1.30
C ASP A 108 21.55 1.03 -0.68
N LEU A 109 21.25 2.13 0.02
CA LEU A 109 22.24 3.05 0.59
C LEU A 109 22.55 2.80 2.07
N ILE A 110 21.96 1.77 2.68
CA ILE A 110 22.22 1.39 4.07
C ILE A 110 23.00 0.09 4.06
N GLN A 111 24.29 0.16 4.37
CA GLN A 111 25.23 -0.95 4.21
C GLN A 111 25.85 -1.40 5.53
N SER A 112 25.59 -0.68 6.63
CA SER A 112 26.10 -1.03 7.94
C SER A 112 25.00 -1.10 8.99
N LYS A 113 25.24 -1.92 10.01
CA LYS A 113 24.38 -1.99 11.21
C LYS A 113 24.21 -0.63 11.89
N THR A 114 25.24 0.22 11.86
CA THR A 114 25.22 1.55 12.49
C THR A 114 24.27 2.49 11.76
N GLU A 115 24.34 2.55 10.43
CA GLU A 115 23.41 3.34 9.61
C GLU A 115 21.97 2.84 9.78
N ALA A 116 21.76 1.52 9.75
CA ALA A 116 20.46 0.92 9.97
C ALA A 116 19.88 1.28 11.35
N TYR A 117 20.73 1.44 12.37
CA TYR A 117 20.29 1.79 13.72
C TYR A 117 19.61 3.16 13.76
N ALA A 118 20.02 4.12 12.91
CA ALA A 118 19.40 5.43 12.82
C ALA A 118 17.93 5.36 12.37
N LEU A 119 17.54 4.30 11.65
CA LEU A 119 16.19 4.11 11.14
C LEU A 119 15.29 3.28 12.09
N ARG A 120 15.83 2.82 13.22
CA ARG A 120 15.09 1.98 14.17
C ARG A 120 13.87 2.71 14.72
N ASN A 121 12.75 2.00 14.81
CA ASN A 121 11.46 2.49 15.31
C ASN A 121 10.81 3.59 14.48
N LEU A 122 11.42 3.98 13.35
CA LEU A 122 10.83 4.99 12.49
C LEU A 122 9.63 4.41 11.71
N PRO A 123 8.56 5.20 11.54
CA PRO A 123 7.40 4.81 10.75
C PRO A 123 7.73 4.57 9.28
N LEU A 124 7.03 3.61 8.68
CA LEU A 124 7.13 3.25 7.26
C LEU A 124 5.84 3.63 6.54
N PHE A 125 5.97 4.18 5.35
CA PHE A 125 4.85 4.62 4.52
C PHE A 125 4.99 4.14 3.07
N LEU A 126 3.86 4.05 2.38
CA LEU A 126 3.77 3.83 0.94
C LEU A 126 2.86 4.88 0.27
N PRO A 127 2.99 5.09 -1.05
CA PRO A 127 2.04 5.87 -1.84
C PRO A 127 0.59 5.45 -1.59
N ILE A 128 -0.33 6.40 -1.41
CA ILE A 128 -1.76 6.07 -1.18
C ILE A 128 -2.36 5.18 -2.29
N VAL A 129 -1.85 5.32 -3.51
CA VAL A 129 -2.24 4.53 -4.68
C VAL A 129 -1.86 3.06 -4.58
N LEU A 130 -0.93 2.68 -3.69
CA LEU A 130 -0.54 1.30 -3.41
C LEU A 130 -1.31 0.67 -2.26
N LYS A 131 -2.16 1.45 -1.60
CA LYS A 131 -3.02 0.95 -0.53
C LYS A 131 -3.81 -0.27 -1.07
N PRO A 132 -3.71 -1.47 -0.45
CA PRO A 132 -4.42 -2.65 -0.94
C PRO A 132 -5.92 -2.39 -1.01
N LYS A 133 -6.67 -3.02 -1.94
CA LYS A 133 -8.11 -2.72 -2.16
C LYS A 133 -8.99 -2.82 -0.90
N TRP A 134 -8.65 -3.70 0.03
CA TRP A 134 -9.33 -3.84 1.33
C TRP A 134 -8.94 -2.74 2.33
N ILE A 135 -7.79 -2.08 2.16
CA ILE A 135 -7.41 -0.85 2.89
C ILE A 135 -7.87 0.42 2.12
N LYS A 136 -7.95 0.38 0.78
CA LYS A 136 -8.67 1.33 -0.09
C LYS A 136 -10.18 1.11 -0.05
N ALA A 137 -10.70 0.49 1.01
CA ALA A 137 -12.10 0.68 1.30
C ALA A 137 -12.31 2.19 1.33
N THR A 138 -13.26 2.67 0.53
CA THR A 138 -13.68 4.07 0.48
C THR A 138 -13.74 4.59 1.90
N LEU A 139 -13.12 5.74 2.19
CA LEU A 139 -13.21 6.32 3.53
C LEU A 139 -14.70 6.41 3.87
N PRO A 140 -15.19 5.79 4.95
CA PRO A 140 -16.64 5.62 5.12
C PRO A 140 -17.36 6.97 5.16
N TYR A 141 -16.68 7.98 5.70
CA TYR A 141 -17.14 9.37 5.72
C TYR A 141 -17.47 9.95 4.33
N SER A 142 -16.81 9.51 3.26
CA SER A 142 -17.12 9.97 1.90
C SER A 142 -18.40 9.35 1.33
N LEU A 143 -18.96 8.33 2.00
CA LEU A 143 -20.21 7.66 1.64
C LEU A 143 -21.44 8.28 2.30
N VAL A 144 -21.30 9.34 3.12
CA VAL A 144 -22.45 10.09 3.66
C VAL A 144 -23.31 10.60 2.49
N ASP A 145 -24.62 10.56 2.69
CA ASP A 145 -25.69 10.73 1.69
C ASP A 145 -25.77 9.60 0.65
N GLY A 146 -24.99 8.54 0.82
CA GLY A 146 -24.99 7.37 -0.04
C GLY A 146 -26.13 6.40 0.24
N LEU A 147 -26.46 5.58 -0.75
CA LEU A 147 -27.48 4.54 -0.68
C LEU A 147 -26.90 3.22 -0.16
N VAL A 148 -27.60 2.58 0.77
CA VAL A 148 -27.29 1.23 1.25
C VAL A 148 -28.34 0.26 0.74
N GLU A 149 -27.89 -0.82 0.11
CA GLU A 149 -28.69 -1.96 -0.32
C GLU A 149 -28.22 -3.23 0.38
N GLU A 150 -29.17 -4.02 0.86
CA GLU A 150 -28.96 -5.38 1.36
C GLU A 150 -29.13 -6.36 0.21
N VAL A 151 -28.32 -7.43 0.19
CA VAL A 151 -28.29 -8.42 -0.89
C VAL A 151 -29.65 -9.09 -1.12
N VAL A 152 -30.41 -9.37 -0.07
CA VAL A 152 -31.70 -10.08 -0.09
C VAL A 152 -32.87 -9.12 0.01
N LEU A 153 -32.80 -8.14 0.91
CA LEU A 153 -33.91 -7.22 1.21
C LEU A 153 -34.00 -6.03 0.25
N GLY A 154 -32.95 -5.76 -0.53
CA GLY A 154 -32.89 -4.62 -1.44
C GLY A 154 -32.57 -3.31 -0.70
N GLN A 155 -33.18 -2.20 -1.12
CA GLN A 155 -32.86 -0.88 -0.58
C GLN A 155 -33.18 -0.77 0.92
N LEU A 156 -32.15 -0.55 1.74
CA LEU A 156 -32.29 -0.32 3.18
C LEU A 156 -32.52 1.15 3.50
N GLY A 157 -31.73 2.06 2.91
CA GLY A 157 -31.79 3.45 3.31
C GLY A 157 -30.58 4.26 2.89
N THR A 158 -30.45 5.45 3.48
CA THR A 158 -29.35 6.38 3.18
C THR A 158 -28.43 6.57 4.38
N ILE A 159 -27.14 6.69 4.14
CA ILE A 159 -26.13 6.92 5.19
C ILE A 159 -26.24 8.36 5.65
N GLN A 160 -26.75 8.60 6.86
CA GLN A 160 -26.82 9.93 7.46
C GLN A 160 -25.51 10.35 8.11
N ALA A 161 -24.81 9.40 8.72
CA ALA A 161 -23.55 9.67 9.40
C ALA A 161 -22.64 8.43 9.42
N VAL A 162 -21.38 8.65 9.77
CA VAL A 162 -20.44 7.59 10.10
C VAL A 162 -19.84 7.89 11.46
N TYR A 163 -19.94 6.94 12.38
CA TYR A 163 -19.33 7.02 13.70
C TYR A 163 -18.04 6.20 13.76
N CYS A 164 -17.03 6.69 14.48
CA CYS A 164 -15.85 5.90 14.84
C CYS A 164 -16.00 5.45 16.30
N LEU A 165 -16.25 4.16 16.51
CA LEU A 165 -16.43 3.54 17.82
C LEU A 165 -15.35 2.48 18.04
N ARG A 166 -14.47 2.66 19.04
CA ARG A 166 -13.42 1.68 19.40
C ARG A 166 -12.62 1.20 18.19
N ASP A 167 -12.11 2.14 17.40
CA ASP A 167 -11.33 1.90 16.17
C ASP A 167 -12.09 1.18 15.04
N GLN A 168 -13.43 1.14 15.10
CA GLN A 168 -14.30 0.61 14.05
C GLN A 168 -15.25 1.69 13.53
N TYR A 169 -15.48 1.70 12.22
CA TYR A 169 -16.45 2.60 11.60
C TYR A 169 -17.84 1.95 11.57
N MET A 170 -18.85 2.71 11.99
CA MET A 170 -20.26 2.33 11.92
C MET A 170 -20.98 3.32 11.00
N MET A 171 -21.69 2.81 10.00
CA MET A 171 -22.58 3.60 9.16
C MET A 171 -23.92 3.74 9.86
N ALA A 172 -24.38 4.97 10.08
CA ALA A 172 -25.72 5.27 10.54
C ALA A 172 -26.65 5.43 9.33
N VAL A 173 -27.47 4.41 9.08
CA VAL A 173 -28.39 4.34 7.94
C VAL A 173 -29.78 4.73 8.41
N ASN A 174 -30.41 5.72 7.78
CA ASN A 174 -31.82 5.99 8.01
C ASN A 174 -32.66 4.94 7.28
N HIS A 175 -33.26 4.05 8.06
CA HIS A 175 -34.17 3.02 7.63
C HIS A 175 -35.55 3.31 8.22
N HIS A 176 -36.49 3.78 7.39
CA HIS A 176 -37.86 4.12 7.81
C HIS A 176 -37.93 5.03 9.06
N GLU A 177 -37.16 6.13 9.06
CA GLU A 177 -37.07 7.12 10.15
C GLU A 177 -36.38 6.61 11.44
N LYS A 178 -35.84 5.39 11.41
CA LYS A 178 -35.01 4.84 12.48
C LYS A 178 -33.53 4.81 12.05
N GLU A 179 -32.64 5.05 13.01
CA GLU A 179 -31.20 4.93 12.80
C GLU A 179 -30.78 3.46 12.94
N LEU A 180 -30.30 2.87 11.84
CA LEU A 180 -29.72 1.53 11.79
C LEU A 180 -28.20 1.64 11.71
N LEU A 181 -27.50 1.13 12.72
CA LEU A 181 -26.03 1.12 12.74
C LEU A 181 -25.49 -0.14 12.08
N ILE A 182 -24.72 -0.01 11.01
CA ILE A 182 -24.11 -1.13 10.28
C ILE A 182 -22.57 -1.01 10.32
N PRO A 183 -21.83 -2.03 10.77
CA PRO A 183 -20.37 -2.04 10.74
C PRO A 183 -19.82 -1.89 9.31
N TYR A 184 -18.89 -0.96 9.12
CA TYR A 184 -18.13 -0.84 7.86
C TYR A 184 -16.94 -1.81 7.87
N CYS A 185 -17.23 -3.10 7.86
CA CYS A 185 -16.22 -4.15 7.79
C CYS A 185 -16.81 -5.42 7.16
N LYS A 186 -15.94 -6.34 6.74
CA LYS A 186 -16.36 -7.69 6.38
C LYS A 186 -16.76 -8.45 7.66
N PRO A 187 -17.77 -9.33 7.63
CA PRO A 187 -18.49 -9.79 6.42
C PRO A 187 -19.66 -8.90 5.98
N PHE A 188 -20.05 -7.90 6.76
CA PHE A 188 -21.21 -7.05 6.44
C PHE A 188 -21.06 -6.30 5.13
N LEU A 189 -19.86 -5.81 4.82
CA LEU A 189 -19.58 -5.04 3.61
C LEU A 189 -19.23 -5.95 2.42
N VAL A 190 -20.13 -6.04 1.45
CA VAL A 190 -19.97 -6.87 0.24
C VAL A 190 -19.28 -6.08 -0.87
N ASP A 191 -19.81 -4.89 -1.18
CA ASP A 191 -19.26 -4.02 -2.24
C ASP A 191 -19.49 -2.53 -1.93
N VAL A 192 -18.63 -1.68 -2.49
CA VAL A 192 -18.71 -0.22 -2.33
C VAL A 192 -18.38 0.46 -3.66
N ASN A 193 -19.35 1.19 -4.21
CA ASN A 193 -19.16 2.09 -5.32
C ASN A 193 -19.08 3.53 -4.84
N ALA A 194 -17.85 4.05 -4.72
CA ALA A 194 -17.59 5.42 -4.25
C ALA A 194 -18.14 6.50 -5.21
N VAL A 195 -18.13 6.25 -6.51
CA VAL A 195 -18.56 7.23 -7.53
C VAL A 195 -20.07 7.46 -7.46
N GLN A 196 -20.82 6.37 -7.29
CA GLN A 196 -22.28 6.41 -7.15
C GLN A 196 -22.75 6.58 -5.70
N LYS A 197 -21.83 6.66 -4.73
CA LYS A 197 -22.11 6.57 -3.30
C LYS A 197 -23.08 5.44 -2.96
N LYS A 198 -22.78 4.24 -3.43
CA LYS A 198 -23.62 3.05 -3.21
C LYS A 198 -22.85 2.00 -2.43
N VAL A 199 -23.48 1.43 -1.41
CA VAL A 199 -22.92 0.39 -0.55
C VAL A 199 -23.82 -0.84 -0.59
N ILE A 200 -23.24 -2.00 -0.88
CA ILE A 200 -23.93 -3.29 -0.83
C ILE A 200 -23.48 -4.01 0.44
N VAL A 201 -24.45 -4.37 1.28
CA VAL A 201 -24.23 -5.08 2.54
C VAL A 201 -24.91 -6.43 2.54
N GLN A 202 -24.38 -7.35 3.33
CA GLN A 202 -25.02 -8.61 3.67
C GLN A 202 -25.22 -8.66 5.18
N LEU A 203 -26.48 -8.62 5.61
CA LEU A 203 -26.82 -8.66 7.03
C LEU A 203 -27.15 -10.10 7.45
N PRO A 204 -26.73 -10.55 8.64
CA PRO A 204 -27.20 -11.81 9.20
C PRO A 204 -28.73 -11.82 9.38
N GLU A 205 -29.32 -13.00 9.36
CA GLU A 205 -30.73 -13.18 9.73
C GLU A 205 -30.97 -12.65 11.15
N GLY A 206 -32.06 -11.92 11.36
CA GLY A 206 -32.38 -11.32 12.67
C GLY A 206 -31.67 -10.00 12.98
N TYR A 207 -30.82 -9.48 12.08
CA TYR A 207 -30.02 -8.28 12.36
C TYR A 207 -30.87 -7.01 12.51
N LEU A 208 -31.88 -6.84 11.65
CA LEU A 208 -32.75 -5.65 11.70
C LEU A 208 -33.56 -5.63 12.99
N GLU A 209 -34.09 -6.77 13.41
CA GLU A 209 -34.86 -6.96 14.64
C GLU A 209 -34.01 -6.70 15.89
N ALA A 210 -32.71 -7.01 15.83
CA ALA A 210 -31.80 -6.76 16.95
C ALA A 210 -31.40 -5.27 17.08
N MET A 211 -31.50 -4.50 15.99
CA MET A 211 -31.00 -3.13 15.92
C MET A 211 -32.10 -2.05 15.89
N LEU A 212 -33.37 -2.40 15.59
CA LEU A 212 -34.51 -1.49 15.43
C LEU A 212 -35.61 -1.66 16.48
#